data_AF-A0A1C6SVD6-F1
#
_entry.id   AF-A0A1C6SVD6-F1
#
_cell.length_a   1.000
_cell.length_b   1.000
_cell.length_c   1.000
_cell.angle_alpha   90.00
_cell.angle_beta   90.00
_cell.angle_gamma   90.00
#
_symmetry.space_group_name_H-M   'P 1'
#
loop_
_entity.id
_entity.type
_entity.pdbx_description
1 polymer ?
#
loop_
_entity_poly.entity_id
_entity_poly.type
_entity_poly.pdbx_seq_one_letter_code
_entity_poly.pdbx_strand_id
1 'polypeptide(L)'
;MRLKRALLALAVVLGGLVAGTGGATAATPYCGITWGSTAKAAGTLSTGPLVEVRTGQHDCWDRVVFEFAGPANGYSVAYGETLTEGQGLALSPYTAGGALLRVSLRAPAYDEQHVATVPYRTGQHAANALGYRTLRDVVFGGSFEGYTTFAVGVRAQLPYRVFVLPGPGTHSRIVIDVAHRWQQ
;
A
#
# COMPACT_ATOMS: atom_id res chain seq x y z
N MET A 1 48.29 -67.65 3.68
CA MET A 1 48.98 -66.93 4.77
C MET A 1 48.01 -65.93 5.40
N ARG A 2 47.80 -66.02 6.72
CA ARG A 2 46.95 -65.12 7.52
C ARG A 2 47.76 -63.85 7.87
N LEU A 3 47.30 -62.65 7.52
CA LEU A 3 47.80 -61.37 8.06
C LEU A 3 46.57 -60.48 8.32
N LYS A 4 46.03 -60.48 9.54
CA LYS A 4 46.30 -59.55 10.66
C LYS A 4 45.75 -58.13 10.43
N ARG A 5 44.79 -57.78 11.28
CA ARG A 5 44.02 -56.54 11.41
C ARG A 5 44.91 -55.34 11.75
N ALA A 6 44.54 -54.16 11.25
CA ALA A 6 44.84 -52.89 11.91
C ALA A 6 43.64 -51.95 11.76
N LEU A 7 42.92 -51.73 12.86
CA LEU A 7 41.95 -50.65 13.01
C LEU A 7 42.73 -49.34 13.23
N LEU A 8 42.32 -48.28 12.53
CA LEU A 8 42.65 -46.90 12.89
C LEU A 8 41.33 -46.11 12.91
N ALA A 9 40.88 -45.83 14.13
CA ALA A 9 39.74 -44.98 14.41
C ALA A 9 40.11 -43.53 14.12
N LEU A 10 39.38 -42.87 13.23
CA LEU A 10 39.52 -41.43 12.99
C LEU A 10 38.48 -40.69 13.84
N ALA A 11 38.98 -39.92 14.80
CA ALA A 11 38.20 -39.14 15.73
C ALA A 11 37.44 -38.01 15.02
N VAL A 12 36.14 -37.95 15.31
CA VAL A 12 35.21 -36.89 14.92
C VAL A 12 35.49 -35.63 15.75
N VAL A 13 35.68 -34.48 15.10
CA VAL A 13 35.65 -33.16 15.75
C VAL A 13 34.49 -32.37 15.14
N LEU A 14 33.34 -32.35 15.84
CA LEU A 14 32.28 -31.38 15.59
C LEU A 14 32.71 -30.02 16.15
N GLY A 15 33.15 -29.12 15.28
CA GLY A 15 33.26 -27.69 15.60
C GLY A 15 31.87 -27.05 15.51
N GLY A 16 31.30 -26.69 16.66
CA GLY A 16 30.01 -26.01 16.75
C GLY A 16 30.07 -24.60 16.15
N LEU A 17 29.31 -24.37 15.07
CA LEU A 17 28.92 -23.03 14.66
C LEU A 17 27.80 -22.55 15.58
N VAL A 18 28.14 -21.73 16.57
CA VAL A 18 27.15 -20.91 17.28
C VAL A 18 26.75 -19.79 16.33
N ALA A 19 25.72 -20.04 15.52
CA ALA A 19 25.03 -18.99 14.80
C ALA A 19 24.40 -18.06 15.83
N GLY A 20 24.99 -16.88 16.03
CA GLY A 20 24.39 -15.83 16.85
C GLY A 20 23.03 -15.49 16.26
N THR A 21 21.97 -15.86 16.97
CA THR A 21 20.63 -15.34 16.72
C THR A 21 20.65 -13.87 17.14
N GLY A 22 20.97 -13.00 16.19
CA GLY A 22 20.70 -11.58 16.30
C GLY A 22 19.19 -11.41 16.45
N GLY A 23 18.70 -11.48 17.68
CA GLY A 23 17.31 -11.18 18.00
C GLY A 23 17.08 -9.72 17.65
N ALA A 24 16.37 -9.47 16.54
CA ALA A 24 15.86 -8.15 16.25
C ALA A 24 14.97 -7.76 17.44
N THR A 25 15.43 -6.80 18.24
CA THR A 25 14.60 -6.21 19.28
C THR A 25 13.41 -5.58 18.59
N ALA A 26 12.21 -6.14 18.83
CA ALA A 26 10.98 -5.57 18.32
C ALA A 26 10.86 -4.14 18.86
N ALA A 27 10.91 -3.17 17.96
CA ALA A 27 10.73 -1.76 18.29
C ALA A 27 9.38 -1.58 18.98
N THR A 28 9.34 -0.69 19.98
CA THR A 28 8.11 -0.37 20.70
C THR A 28 7.09 0.25 19.75
N PRO A 29 5.85 -0.26 19.74
CA PRO A 29 4.85 0.19 18.78
C PRO A 29 4.45 1.63 19.06
N TYR A 30 4.80 2.54 18.14
CA TYR A 30 4.33 3.92 18.16
C TYR A 30 2.80 3.93 18.04
N CYS A 31 2.09 4.48 19.04
CA CYS A 31 0.63 4.60 18.99
C CYS A 31 -0.10 3.25 18.79
N GLY A 32 0.52 2.14 19.25
CA GLY A 32 0.01 0.79 19.02
C GLY A 32 0.10 0.30 17.56
N ILE A 33 0.76 1.06 16.68
CA ILE A 33 0.92 0.71 15.27
C ILE A 33 1.97 -0.38 15.12
N THR A 34 1.57 -1.49 14.50
CA THR A 34 2.41 -2.65 14.14
C THR A 34 2.50 -2.89 12.63
N TRP A 35 2.09 -1.90 11.84
CA TRP A 35 2.04 -2.02 10.38
C TRP A 35 3.45 -2.05 9.79
N GLY A 36 3.55 -2.56 8.56
CA GLY A 36 4.77 -2.49 7.75
C GLY A 36 4.53 -1.76 6.44
N SER A 37 5.56 -1.66 5.60
CA SER A 37 5.49 -1.00 4.29
C SER A 37 5.37 -1.98 3.11
N THR A 38 5.18 -3.27 3.36
CA THR A 38 5.03 -4.29 2.30
C THR A 38 3.74 -4.06 1.51
N ALA A 39 3.64 -4.62 0.31
CA ALA A 39 2.43 -4.53 -0.52
C ALA A 39 1.19 -5.05 0.21
N LYS A 40 0.03 -4.48 -0.12
CA LYS A 40 -1.30 -4.87 0.39
C LYS A 40 -2.24 -5.06 -0.78
N ALA A 41 -2.86 -6.22 -0.89
CA ALA A 41 -3.86 -6.50 -1.91
C ALA A 41 -4.96 -7.39 -1.36
N ALA A 42 -6.21 -7.12 -1.75
CA ALA A 42 -7.37 -7.91 -1.35
C ALA A 42 -8.55 -7.66 -2.32
N GLY A 43 -9.63 -8.40 -2.10
CA GLY A 43 -10.92 -8.19 -2.74
C GLY A 43 -10.97 -8.50 -4.24
N THR A 44 -12.10 -8.20 -4.85
CA THR A 44 -12.43 -8.54 -6.25
C THR A 44 -12.81 -7.29 -7.03
N LEU A 45 -12.99 -7.44 -8.35
CA LEU A 45 -13.57 -6.41 -9.19
C LEU A 45 -14.99 -6.07 -8.71
N SER A 46 -15.35 -4.79 -8.79
CA SER A 46 -16.67 -4.27 -8.48
C SER A 46 -17.16 -3.35 -9.60
N THR A 47 -18.47 -3.27 -9.77
CA THR A 47 -19.14 -2.29 -10.64
C THR A 47 -19.54 -1.02 -9.89
N GLY A 48 -19.43 -0.99 -8.56
CA GLY A 48 -19.76 0.19 -7.75
C GLY A 48 -18.74 1.31 -8.01
N PRO A 49 -19.15 2.44 -8.62
CA PRO A 49 -18.19 3.43 -9.07
C PRO A 49 -17.64 4.26 -7.92
N LEU A 50 -16.38 4.66 -8.04
CA LEU A 50 -15.75 5.65 -7.17
C LEU A 50 -16.50 6.98 -7.33
N VAL A 51 -16.95 7.55 -6.23
CA VAL A 51 -17.69 8.82 -6.23
C VAL A 51 -16.98 9.93 -5.45
N GLU A 52 -16.08 9.56 -4.53
CA GLU A 52 -15.40 10.55 -3.69
C GLU A 52 -14.01 10.09 -3.27
N VAL A 53 -13.10 11.06 -3.19
CA VAL A 53 -11.78 10.89 -2.59
C VAL A 53 -11.62 11.94 -1.49
N ARG A 54 -11.32 11.50 -0.27
CA ARG A 54 -11.11 12.38 0.88
C ARG A 54 -9.80 12.08 1.56
N THR A 55 -9.27 13.08 2.24
CA THR A 55 -8.09 12.95 3.10
C THR A 55 -8.39 13.45 4.49
N GLY A 56 -7.65 12.95 5.48
CA GLY A 56 -7.78 13.38 6.87
C GLY A 56 -6.48 13.17 7.64
N GLN A 57 -6.14 14.12 8.50
CA GLN A 57 -4.99 14.01 9.39
C GLN A 57 -5.44 13.53 10.77
N HIS A 58 -4.71 12.56 11.33
CA HIS A 58 -4.90 12.07 12.70
C HIS A 58 -3.59 12.23 13.50
N ASP A 59 -3.63 11.98 14.80
CA ASP A 59 -2.46 12.16 15.67
C ASP A 59 -1.26 11.29 15.28
N CYS A 60 -1.55 10.10 14.73
CA CYS A 60 -0.55 9.06 14.46
C CYS A 60 -0.43 8.63 12.99
N TRP A 61 -1.37 9.02 12.14
CA TRP A 61 -1.38 8.68 10.72
C TRP A 61 -2.12 9.75 9.93
N ASP A 62 -1.83 9.83 8.63
CA ASP A 62 -2.72 10.48 7.67
C ASP A 62 -3.55 9.41 6.96
N ARG A 63 -4.75 9.79 6.51
CA ARG A 63 -5.73 8.90 5.89
C ARG A 63 -6.08 9.38 4.50
N VAL A 64 -6.22 8.44 3.57
CA VAL A 64 -6.92 8.60 2.29
C VAL A 64 -8.13 7.66 2.29
N VAL A 65 -9.28 8.17 1.86
CA VAL A 65 -10.54 7.41 1.76
C VAL A 65 -11.05 7.51 0.34
N PHE A 66 -11.30 6.35 -0.27
CA PHE A 66 -11.97 6.20 -1.54
C PHE A 66 -13.39 5.69 -1.26
N GLU A 67 -14.42 6.47 -1.61
CA GLU A 67 -15.83 6.08 -1.43
C GLU A 67 -16.45 5.63 -2.75
N PHE A 68 -17.19 4.54 -2.69
CA PHE A 68 -17.83 3.91 -3.84
C PHE A 68 -19.34 3.84 -3.66
N ALA A 69 -20.08 4.16 -4.72
CA ALA A 69 -21.54 4.01 -4.78
C ALA A 69 -21.92 2.54 -5.02
N GLY A 70 -21.65 1.71 -4.02
CA GLY A 70 -21.93 0.28 -4.02
C GLY A 70 -20.84 -0.52 -3.30
N PRO A 71 -20.97 -1.86 -3.27
CA PRO A 71 -20.00 -2.73 -2.62
C PRO A 71 -18.67 -2.77 -3.38
N ALA A 72 -17.59 -2.28 -2.79
CA ALA A 72 -16.24 -2.34 -3.33
C ALA A 72 -15.25 -2.72 -2.21
N ASN A 73 -14.43 -3.73 -2.47
CA ASN A 73 -13.42 -4.21 -1.52
C ASN A 73 -12.07 -4.51 -2.18
N GLY A 74 -11.97 -4.35 -3.51
CA GLY A 74 -10.81 -4.73 -4.29
C GLY A 74 -9.75 -3.64 -4.38
N TYR A 75 -8.53 -3.95 -3.98
CA TYR A 75 -7.39 -3.04 -4.08
C TYR A 75 -6.06 -3.77 -4.26
N SER A 76 -5.08 -3.05 -4.80
CA SER A 76 -3.65 -3.35 -4.73
C SER A 76 -2.90 -2.05 -4.43
N VAL A 77 -2.12 -2.05 -3.36
CA VAL A 77 -1.34 -0.90 -2.89
C VAL A 77 0.09 -1.34 -2.64
N ALA A 78 1.05 -0.60 -3.17
CA ALA A 78 2.48 -0.84 -2.94
C ALA A 78 3.28 0.45 -3.14
N TYR A 79 4.45 0.54 -2.52
CA TYR A 79 5.39 1.60 -2.87
C TYR A 79 5.97 1.39 -4.27
N GLY A 80 6.06 2.46 -5.05
CA GLY A 80 6.66 2.45 -6.39
C GLY A 80 6.04 3.45 -7.36
N GLU A 81 6.55 3.44 -8.59
CA GLU A 81 6.03 4.27 -9.68
C GLU A 81 4.59 3.90 -10.00
N THR A 82 3.78 4.92 -10.28
CA THR A 82 2.41 4.78 -10.77
C THR A 82 2.35 5.26 -12.20
N LEU A 83 1.70 4.47 -13.05
CA LEU A 83 1.47 4.82 -14.45
C LEU A 83 0.01 5.20 -14.63
N THR A 84 -0.26 6.13 -15.55
CA THR A 84 -1.62 6.47 -15.96
C THR A 84 -2.30 5.30 -16.66
N GLU A 85 -3.59 5.10 -16.43
CA GLU A 85 -4.40 4.16 -17.22
C GLU A 85 -4.40 4.53 -18.70
N GLY A 86 -4.42 3.50 -19.56
CA GLY A 86 -4.45 3.62 -21.02
C GLY A 86 -3.12 4.04 -21.66
N GLN A 87 -2.47 5.12 -21.19
CA GLN A 87 -1.26 5.66 -21.82
C GLN A 87 0.06 5.18 -21.20
N GLY A 88 0.07 4.76 -19.94
CA GLY A 88 1.29 4.30 -19.26
C GLY A 88 2.32 5.38 -18.93
N LEU A 89 1.90 6.64 -18.76
CA LEU A 89 2.79 7.75 -18.40
C LEU A 89 3.08 7.76 -16.90
N ALA A 90 4.33 8.04 -16.50
CA ALA A 90 4.72 8.12 -15.10
C ALA A 90 4.06 9.31 -14.39
N LEU A 91 3.53 9.07 -13.18
CA LEU A 91 2.92 10.11 -12.33
C LEU A 91 3.89 10.74 -11.33
N SER A 92 5.06 10.14 -11.09
CA SER A 92 6.06 10.69 -10.16
C SER A 92 6.45 12.16 -10.42
N PRO A 93 6.54 12.69 -11.66
CA PRO A 93 6.87 14.11 -11.87
C PRO A 93 5.78 15.08 -11.39
N TYR A 94 4.55 14.60 -11.22
CA TYR A 94 3.38 15.40 -10.88
C TYR A 94 2.87 15.14 -9.47
N THR A 95 3.47 14.19 -8.74
CA THR A 95 2.99 13.77 -7.42
C THR A 95 3.97 14.26 -6.36
N ALA A 96 3.55 15.18 -5.49
CA ALA A 96 4.42 15.67 -4.43
C ALA A 96 4.70 14.57 -3.38
N GLY A 97 5.96 14.37 -3.00
CA GLY A 97 6.33 13.37 -1.98
C GLY A 97 7.79 12.94 -2.05
N GLY A 98 8.26 12.28 -1.00
CA GLY A 98 9.55 11.57 -0.98
C GLY A 98 9.42 10.08 -1.30
N ALA A 99 8.20 9.54 -1.30
CA ALA A 99 7.86 8.21 -1.79
C ALA A 99 6.42 8.19 -2.31
N LEU A 100 6.11 7.27 -3.22
CA LEU A 100 4.78 7.11 -3.81
C LEU A 100 4.20 5.76 -3.45
N LEU A 101 2.96 5.75 -2.98
CA LEU A 101 2.11 4.57 -2.96
C LEU A 101 1.34 4.52 -4.29
N ARG A 102 1.63 3.50 -5.10
CA ARG A 102 0.79 3.12 -6.23
C ARG A 102 -0.46 2.46 -5.69
N VAL A 103 -1.61 3.08 -5.96
CA VAL A 103 -2.92 2.57 -5.58
C VAL A 103 -3.67 2.16 -6.84
N SER A 104 -4.11 0.91 -6.91
CA SER A 104 -5.02 0.40 -7.93
C SER A 104 -6.27 -0.13 -7.23
N LEU A 105 -7.41 0.51 -7.51
CA LEU A 105 -8.72 0.15 -7.00
C LEU A 105 -9.41 -0.69 -8.08
N ARG A 106 -9.98 -1.84 -7.71
CA ARG A 106 -10.68 -2.74 -8.63
C ARG A 106 -12.15 -2.33 -8.74
N ALA A 107 -12.37 -1.07 -9.06
CA ALA A 107 -13.68 -0.46 -9.26
C ALA A 107 -13.54 0.72 -10.23
N PRO A 108 -14.54 0.99 -11.09
CA PRO A 108 -14.49 2.09 -12.05
C PRO A 108 -14.64 3.45 -11.35
N ALA A 109 -14.25 4.52 -12.04
CA ALA A 109 -14.59 5.91 -11.69
C ALA A 109 -15.54 6.52 -12.72
N TYR A 110 -16.44 5.68 -13.25
CA TYR A 110 -17.47 6.00 -14.22
C TYR A 110 -18.71 5.12 -14.00
N ASP A 111 -19.87 5.61 -14.39
CA ASP A 111 -21.15 4.89 -14.28
C ASP A 111 -21.39 3.91 -15.45
N GLU A 112 -22.54 3.26 -15.48
CA GLU A 112 -22.91 2.31 -16.54
C GLU A 112 -22.99 2.97 -17.93
N GLN A 113 -23.23 4.29 -17.98
CA GLN A 113 -23.25 5.09 -19.21
C GLN A 113 -21.85 5.61 -19.57
N HIS A 114 -20.81 5.19 -18.85
CA HIS A 114 -19.41 5.59 -19.02
C HIS A 114 -19.18 7.09 -18.78
N VAL A 115 -20.05 7.72 -18.00
CA VAL A 115 -19.88 9.10 -17.54
C VAL A 115 -19.01 9.08 -16.29
N ALA A 116 -18.02 9.97 -16.23
CA ALA A 116 -17.13 10.08 -15.08
C ALA A 116 -17.92 10.43 -13.80
N THR A 117 -17.67 9.69 -12.73
CA THR A 117 -18.33 9.88 -11.41
C THR A 117 -17.46 10.68 -10.43
N VAL A 118 -16.25 11.05 -10.85
CA VAL A 118 -15.35 11.97 -10.15
C VAL A 118 -14.98 13.14 -11.06
N PRO A 119 -14.69 14.33 -10.52
CA PRO A 119 -14.43 15.53 -11.34
C PRO A 119 -13.00 15.61 -11.89
N TYR A 120 -12.15 14.63 -11.59
CA TYR A 120 -10.72 14.67 -11.91
C TYR A 120 -10.45 14.10 -13.31
N ARG A 121 -9.52 14.74 -14.02
CA ARG A 121 -8.87 14.15 -15.21
C ARG A 121 -7.54 13.52 -14.83
N THR A 122 -7.08 12.57 -15.64
CA THR A 122 -5.76 11.94 -15.47
C THR A 122 -4.67 13.00 -15.27
N GLY A 123 -3.85 12.83 -14.23
CA GLY A 123 -2.81 13.76 -13.81
C GLY A 123 -3.28 14.90 -12.90
N GLN A 124 -4.58 15.04 -12.63
CA GLN A 124 -5.07 16.04 -11.69
C GLN A 124 -4.98 15.56 -10.23
N HIS A 125 -4.77 16.53 -9.34
CA HIS A 125 -4.71 16.33 -7.90
C HIS A 125 -6.13 16.18 -7.34
N ALA A 126 -6.47 14.97 -6.91
CA ALA A 126 -7.70 14.71 -6.17
C ALA A 126 -7.64 15.30 -4.75
N ALA A 127 -6.44 15.41 -4.16
CA ALA A 127 -6.25 16.12 -2.91
C ALA A 127 -4.82 16.65 -2.75
N ASN A 128 -4.69 17.94 -2.43
CA ASN A 128 -3.44 18.55 -2.01
C ASN A 128 -3.40 18.61 -0.47
N ALA A 129 -2.54 17.80 0.17
CA ALA A 129 -2.53 17.62 1.62
C ALA A 129 -1.64 18.64 2.34
N LEU A 130 -1.86 19.93 2.09
CA LEU A 130 -1.08 21.01 2.71
C LEU A 130 -1.25 20.98 4.24
N GLY A 131 -0.12 21.04 4.97
CA GLY A 131 -0.09 20.99 6.44
C GLY A 131 -0.10 19.58 7.05
N TYR A 132 -0.33 18.53 6.25
CA TYR A 132 -0.33 17.16 6.74
C TYR A 132 1.09 16.74 7.14
N ARG A 133 1.21 15.76 8.05
CA ARG A 133 2.54 15.34 8.54
C ARG A 133 3.24 14.42 7.57
N THR A 134 2.52 13.49 6.96
CA THR A 134 3.01 12.41 6.08
C THR A 134 2.50 12.54 4.66
N LEU A 135 1.19 12.68 4.48
CA LEU A 135 0.56 12.80 3.17
C LEU A 135 0.96 14.12 2.52
N ARG A 136 1.15 14.09 1.20
CA ARG A 136 1.55 15.25 0.41
C ARG A 136 0.57 15.48 -0.73
N ASP A 137 0.19 14.40 -1.40
CA ASP A 137 -0.59 14.49 -2.63
C ASP A 137 -1.39 13.22 -2.89
N VAL A 138 -2.46 13.35 -3.67
CA VAL A 138 -3.25 12.25 -4.22
C VAL A 138 -3.58 12.61 -5.66
N VAL A 139 -2.88 12.00 -6.62
CA VAL A 139 -3.00 12.30 -8.05
C VAL A 139 -3.77 11.19 -8.75
N PHE A 140 -4.78 11.56 -9.53
CA PHE A 140 -5.62 10.63 -10.27
C PHE A 140 -4.88 10.07 -11.50
N GLY A 141 -4.72 8.74 -11.56
CA GLY A 141 -4.08 8.02 -12.67
C GLY A 141 -5.03 7.63 -13.80
N GLY A 142 -6.34 7.82 -13.61
CA GLY A 142 -7.36 7.47 -14.59
C GLY A 142 -8.17 6.24 -14.17
N SER A 143 -9.17 5.92 -15.00
CA SER A 143 -10.00 4.74 -14.85
C SER A 143 -10.24 4.08 -16.20
N PHE A 144 -9.94 2.78 -16.30
CA PHE A 144 -10.06 1.99 -17.52
C PHE A 144 -10.35 0.52 -17.17
N GLU A 145 -11.23 -0.14 -17.93
CA GLU A 145 -11.59 -1.56 -17.77
C GLU A 145 -11.96 -1.97 -16.32
N GLY A 146 -12.59 -1.07 -15.56
CA GLY A 146 -12.98 -1.31 -14.17
C GLY A 146 -11.86 -1.16 -13.13
N TYR A 147 -10.68 -0.68 -13.54
CA TYR A 147 -9.59 -0.32 -12.64
C TYR A 147 -9.45 1.19 -12.56
N THR A 148 -9.21 1.69 -11.34
CA THR A 148 -8.96 3.11 -11.10
C THR A 148 -7.65 3.26 -10.35
N THR A 149 -6.72 4.05 -10.88
CA THR A 149 -5.41 4.24 -10.24
C THR A 149 -5.22 5.62 -9.65
N PHE A 150 -4.42 5.67 -8.60
CA PHE A 150 -3.95 6.90 -7.97
C PHE A 150 -2.47 6.76 -7.61
N ALA A 151 -1.71 7.84 -7.77
CA ALA A 151 -0.44 8.02 -7.11
C ALA A 151 -0.68 8.77 -5.80
N VAL A 152 -0.36 8.13 -4.66
CA VAL A 152 -0.47 8.77 -3.34
C VAL A 152 0.93 9.14 -2.87
N GLY A 153 1.21 10.43 -2.88
CA GLY A 153 2.48 11.00 -2.48
C GLY A 153 2.60 11.12 -0.96
N VAL A 154 3.65 10.55 -0.39
CA VAL A 154 3.95 10.60 1.03
C VAL A 154 5.39 11.05 1.27
N ARG A 155 5.68 11.60 2.46
CA ARG A 155 7.00 12.18 2.75
C ARG A 155 8.17 11.20 2.65
N ALA A 156 7.92 9.91 2.91
CA ALA A 156 8.91 8.84 2.93
C ALA A 156 8.20 7.48 2.90
N GLN A 157 8.95 6.40 2.66
CA GLN A 157 8.44 5.05 2.81
C GLN A 157 8.17 4.75 4.30
N LEU A 158 6.89 4.60 4.64
CA LEU A 158 6.38 4.50 6.00
C LEU A 158 5.42 3.32 6.15
N PRO A 159 5.17 2.84 7.38
CA PRO A 159 4.16 1.83 7.62
C PRO A 159 2.78 2.31 7.17
N TYR A 160 2.03 1.42 6.52
CA TYR A 160 0.65 1.71 6.15
C TYR A 160 -0.22 0.46 6.26
N ARG A 161 -1.53 0.68 6.35
CA ARG A 161 -2.55 -0.36 6.25
C ARG A 161 -3.61 0.03 5.23
N VAL A 162 -4.29 -0.98 4.71
CA VAL A 162 -5.45 -0.81 3.84
C VAL A 162 -6.56 -1.69 4.36
N PHE A 163 -7.77 -1.16 4.42
CA PHE A 163 -8.95 -1.87 4.91
C PHE A 163 -10.22 -1.27 4.33
N VAL A 164 -11.33 -1.99 4.48
CA VAL A 164 -12.64 -1.62 3.96
C VAL A 164 -13.55 -1.23 5.11
N LEU A 165 -14.34 -0.18 4.94
CA LEU A 165 -15.40 0.24 5.85
C LEU A 165 -16.74 0.31 5.11
N PRO A 166 -17.88 0.12 5.81
CA PRO A 166 -19.17 0.54 5.26
C PRO A 166 -19.17 2.04 5.00
N GLY A 167 -19.85 2.50 3.96
CA GLY A 167 -20.14 3.90 3.68
C GLY A 167 -21.58 4.28 4.05
N PRO A 168 -22.02 5.50 3.74
CA PRO A 168 -23.44 5.88 3.83
C PRO A 168 -24.33 4.96 2.98
N GLY A 169 -25.45 4.48 3.52
CA GLY A 169 -26.38 3.63 2.77
C GLY A 169 -25.74 2.35 2.24
N THR A 170 -25.74 2.18 0.92
CA THR A 170 -25.15 1.02 0.21
C THR A 170 -23.69 1.24 -0.18
N HIS A 171 -23.12 2.39 0.19
CA HIS A 171 -21.75 2.72 -0.19
C HIS A 171 -20.75 1.87 0.59
N SER A 172 -19.54 1.83 0.06
CA SER A 172 -18.38 1.25 0.72
C SER A 172 -17.19 2.20 0.63
N ARG A 173 -16.21 2.01 1.51
CA ARG A 173 -15.01 2.85 1.57
C ARG A 173 -13.78 1.98 1.62
N ILE A 174 -12.83 2.19 0.72
CA ILE A 174 -11.47 1.66 0.84
C ILE A 174 -10.61 2.74 1.47
N VAL A 175 -9.93 2.40 2.56
CA VAL A 175 -9.19 3.34 3.40
C VAL A 175 -7.72 2.97 3.43
N ILE A 176 -6.85 3.95 3.22
CA ILE A 176 -5.41 3.84 3.39
C ILE A 176 -5.00 4.74 4.56
N ASP A 177 -4.43 4.15 5.61
CA ASP A 177 -3.78 4.89 6.69
C ASP A 177 -2.27 4.78 6.56
N VAL A 178 -1.56 5.91 6.56
CA VAL A 178 -0.10 5.97 6.50
C VAL A 178 0.42 6.57 7.79
N ALA A 179 1.18 5.78 8.55
CA ALA A 179 1.72 6.19 9.84
C ALA A 179 2.65 7.41 9.71
N HIS A 180 2.74 8.20 10.77
CA HIS A 180 3.69 9.31 10.80
C HIS A 180 5.13 8.85 10.92
N ARG A 181 5.41 7.70 11.54
CA ARG A 181 6.77 7.22 11.75
C ARG A 181 6.80 5.70 11.88
N TRP A 182 8.00 5.15 11.74
CA TRP A 182 8.28 3.78 12.17
C TRP A 182 8.20 3.65 13.69
N GLN A 183 8.12 2.40 14.16
CA GLN A 183 8.24 2.07 15.57
C GLN A 183 9.61 2.53 16.11
N GLN A 184 9.66 2.88 17.40
CA GLN A 184 10.88 3.35 18.09
C GLN A 184 11.57 2.21 18.82
#